data_AF-A0AAD6VMM6-F1
#
_entry.id   AF-A0AAD6VMM6-F1
#
_cell.length_a   1.000
_cell.length_b   1.000
_cell.length_c   1.000
_cell.angle_alpha   90.00
_cell.angle_beta   90.00
_cell.angle_gamma   90.00
#
_symmetry.space_group_name_H-M   'P 1'
#
loop_
_entity.id
_entity.type
_entity.pdbx_description
1 polymer ?
#
loop_
_entity_poly.entity_id
_entity_poly.type
_entity_poly.pdbx_seq_one_letter_code
_entity_poly.pdbx_strand_id
1 'polypeptide(L)'
;MSRENEPPTVIEDLSRDELIVLARQSEKALNDEKARADTAEKRAALADSTNRPGRGRPKKRARPTRTVPSDDENDPQDDEEGGDDSPEDKMRSAGHKYVITEGLWFSATAESVLETKISNSYDEKNRFTNNSQKKQGEMRAARELVPEELRGDLRKEWAIYEFERGMGRQRSNTSSRLRNDIEPVFNTHLKALDPERFRNVADVLDPTKRADLVDLIGGKKDASQKITYHHLAAPVLHSDGSSRHNPETFLHSKLIMHVAAAIIFGKQKARALATGKGTSSSSKCMGDIHQIRRTTPGMIRNGAVLTLWTLSVDTNLKNRGQQTGANWQLIGEQIYEWILHGLRERQEPVLRLFHEWDDELFPDTEDSLGAALGTGSTNAEELQEALDALRHTNVIEMEDDNGGRGDNENGEGSGNGASSHADSSDEENLDKD
;
A
#
# COMPACT_ATOMS: atom_id res chain seq x y z
N MET A 1 41.74 -24.84 -25.71
CA MET A 1 42.74 -24.50 -24.67
C MET A 1 42.15 -23.39 -23.84
N SER A 2 41.34 -23.78 -22.84
CA SER A 2 40.68 -22.89 -21.90
C SER A 2 41.64 -22.66 -20.74
N ARG A 3 41.92 -21.39 -20.41
CA ARG A 3 42.58 -21.05 -19.15
C ARG A 3 41.51 -21.07 -18.06
N GLU A 4 41.73 -21.94 -17.08
CA GLU A 4 40.93 -22.13 -15.89
C GLU A 4 40.97 -20.87 -15.01
N ASN A 5 39.84 -20.58 -14.37
CA ASN A 5 39.71 -19.56 -13.33
C ASN A 5 40.46 -20.04 -12.08
N GLU A 6 41.72 -19.64 -11.91
CA GLU A 6 42.37 -19.73 -10.62
C GLU A 6 41.87 -18.62 -9.69
N PRO A 7 41.51 -18.93 -8.42
CA PRO A 7 41.13 -17.93 -7.45
C PRO A 7 42.32 -17.00 -7.15
N PRO A 8 42.07 -15.70 -6.90
CA PRO A 8 43.14 -14.73 -6.69
C PRO A 8 43.97 -15.08 -5.46
N THR A 9 45.26 -15.34 -5.67
CA THR A 9 46.27 -15.45 -4.61
C THR A 9 46.35 -14.16 -3.82
N VAL A 10 46.12 -14.24 -2.51
CA VAL A 10 46.24 -13.10 -1.58
C VAL A 10 47.72 -12.73 -1.45
N ILE A 11 48.08 -11.54 -1.93
CA ILE A 11 49.41 -10.95 -1.76
C ILE A 11 49.35 -10.10 -0.48
N GLU A 12 50.25 -10.35 0.49
CA GLU A 12 50.17 -9.82 1.87
C GLU A 12 50.45 -8.30 2.02
N ASP A 13 50.77 -7.58 0.93
CA ASP A 13 51.14 -6.15 0.96
C ASP A 13 50.13 -5.23 0.23
N LEU A 14 48.82 -5.53 0.29
CA LEU A 14 47.80 -4.66 -0.30
C LEU A 14 47.46 -3.48 0.63
N SER A 15 47.48 -2.27 0.07
CA SER A 15 47.05 -1.08 0.81
C SER A 15 45.55 -1.14 1.14
N ARG A 16 45.12 -0.42 2.18
CA ARG A 16 43.72 -0.39 2.63
C ARG A 16 42.74 -0.01 1.49
N ASP A 17 43.14 0.91 0.62
CA ASP A 17 42.30 1.36 -0.49
C ASP A 17 42.20 0.28 -1.60
N GLU A 18 43.28 -0.47 -1.85
CA GLU A 18 43.28 -1.60 -2.79
C GLU A 18 42.43 -2.77 -2.27
N LEU A 19 42.45 -3.02 -0.96
CA LEU A 19 41.56 -3.99 -0.31
C LEU A 19 40.08 -3.64 -0.48
N ILE A 20 39.71 -2.36 -0.36
CA ILE A 20 38.33 -1.91 -0.56
C ILE A 20 37.91 -2.08 -2.03
N VAL A 21 38.80 -1.80 -2.98
CA VAL A 21 38.53 -2.00 -4.41
C VAL A 21 38.37 -3.48 -4.74
N LEU A 22 39.23 -4.35 -4.19
CA LEU A 22 39.15 -5.81 -4.35
C LEU A 22 37.86 -6.37 -3.74
N ALA A 23 37.47 -5.93 -2.55
CA ALA A 23 36.22 -6.34 -1.91
C ALA A 23 35.00 -6.00 -2.77
N ARG A 24 34.93 -4.79 -3.32
CA ARG A 24 33.84 -4.36 -4.22
C ARG A 24 33.83 -5.14 -5.53
N GLN A 25 34.99 -5.47 -6.09
CA GLN A 25 35.08 -6.30 -7.29
C GLN A 25 34.63 -7.74 -7.03
N SER A 26 35.00 -8.31 -5.88
CA SER A 26 34.56 -9.64 -5.46
C SER A 26 33.05 -9.69 -5.23
N GLU A 27 32.48 -8.69 -4.55
CA GLU A 27 31.03 -8.60 -4.31
C GLU A 27 30.26 -8.47 -5.63
N LYS A 28 30.76 -7.68 -6.58
CA LYS A 28 30.19 -7.58 -7.91
C LYS A 28 30.23 -8.91 -8.67
N ALA A 29 31.36 -9.62 -8.63
CA ALA A 29 31.50 -10.92 -9.28
C ALA A 29 30.53 -11.97 -8.72
N LEU A 30 30.34 -11.98 -7.39
CA LEU A 30 29.43 -12.89 -6.70
C LEU A 30 27.97 -12.60 -7.06
N ASN A 31 27.60 -11.32 -7.15
CA ASN A 31 26.27 -10.90 -7.60
C ASN A 31 26.00 -11.26 -9.08
N ASP A 32 27.00 -11.10 -9.96
CA ASP A 32 26.91 -11.46 -11.37
C ASP A 32 26.78 -13.00 -11.55
N GLU A 33 27.46 -13.79 -10.73
CA GLU A 33 27.35 -15.25 -10.73
C GLU A 33 25.97 -15.73 -10.25
N LYS A 34 25.46 -15.12 -9.16
CA LYS A 34 24.10 -15.41 -8.66
C LYS A 34 23.02 -15.08 -9.69
N ALA A 35 23.15 -13.93 -10.36
CA ALA A 35 22.23 -13.55 -11.43
C ALA A 35 22.26 -14.55 -12.61
N ARG A 36 23.43 -15.10 -12.94
CA ARG A 36 23.56 -16.14 -13.98
C ARG A 36 22.92 -17.47 -13.56
N ALA A 37 23.08 -17.88 -12.30
CA ALA A 37 22.45 -19.08 -11.76
C ALA A 37 20.92 -18.98 -11.80
N ASP A 38 20.34 -17.86 -11.35
CA ASP A 38 18.89 -17.63 -11.38
C ASP A 38 18.33 -17.63 -12.81
N THR A 39 19.10 -17.11 -13.76
CA THR A 39 18.69 -17.09 -15.18
C THR A 39 18.76 -18.49 -15.80
N ALA A 40 19.72 -19.32 -15.39
CA ALA A 40 19.85 -20.71 -15.82
C ALA A 40 18.73 -21.58 -15.26
N GLU A 41 18.36 -21.40 -13.99
CA GLU A 41 17.26 -22.10 -13.34
C GLU A 41 15.90 -21.77 -13.99
N LYS A 42 15.64 -20.48 -14.25
CA LYS A 42 14.43 -20.04 -14.98
C LYS A 42 14.36 -20.62 -16.40
N ARG A 43 15.50 -20.74 -17.09
CA ARG A 43 15.57 -21.41 -18.41
C ARG A 43 15.32 -22.91 -18.33
N ALA A 44 15.80 -23.58 -17.29
CA ALA A 44 15.53 -25.00 -17.07
C ALA A 44 14.04 -25.26 -16.79
N ALA A 45 13.40 -24.42 -15.96
CA ALA A 45 11.96 -24.51 -15.67
C ALA A 45 11.07 -24.30 -16.91
N LEU A 46 11.45 -23.37 -17.81
CA LEU A 46 10.77 -23.14 -19.09
C LEU A 46 10.95 -24.28 -20.11
N ALA A 47 12.07 -25.00 -20.06
CA ALA A 47 12.31 -26.15 -20.92
C ALA A 47 11.44 -27.35 -20.52
N ASP A 48 11.13 -27.51 -19.22
CA ASP A 48 10.34 -28.64 -18.72
C ASP A 48 8.83 -28.45 -18.93
N SER A 49 8.34 -27.19 -19.01
CA SER A 49 6.92 -26.90 -19.25
C SER A 49 6.46 -27.13 -20.70
N THR A 50 7.38 -27.36 -21.65
CA THR A 50 7.06 -27.48 -23.09
C THR A 50 6.94 -28.91 -23.60
N ASN A 51 7.12 -29.93 -22.75
CA ASN A 51 7.00 -31.35 -23.14
C ASN A 51 5.91 -32.10 -22.35
N ARG A 52 4.63 -31.78 -22.59
CA ARG A 52 3.52 -32.70 -22.28
C ARG A 52 2.55 -32.84 -23.46
N PRO A 53 2.57 -33.97 -24.19
CA PRO A 53 1.53 -34.29 -25.16
C PRO A 53 0.27 -34.80 -24.43
N GLY A 54 -0.88 -34.25 -24.81
CA GLY A 54 -2.15 -34.40 -24.09
C GLY A 54 -2.90 -35.73 -24.23
N ARG A 55 -4.02 -35.83 -23.50
CA ARG A 55 -5.16 -36.69 -23.82
C ARG A 55 -6.46 -35.97 -23.46
N GLY A 56 -7.31 -35.79 -24.46
CA GLY A 56 -8.53 -35.00 -24.38
C GLY A 56 -9.77 -35.73 -23.87
N ARG A 57 -10.87 -34.98 -23.83
CA ARG A 57 -12.25 -35.47 -23.99
C ARG A 57 -13.17 -34.32 -24.40
N PRO A 58 -14.02 -34.47 -25.43
CA PRO A 58 -14.98 -33.46 -25.83
C PRO A 58 -16.22 -33.53 -24.93
N LYS A 59 -16.64 -32.41 -24.33
CA LYS A 59 -17.94 -32.30 -23.64
C LYS A 59 -18.98 -31.63 -24.55
N LYS A 60 -20.12 -32.31 -24.63
CA LYS A 60 -21.29 -32.05 -25.48
C LYS A 60 -21.98 -30.74 -25.08
N ARG A 61 -22.40 -29.97 -26.10
CA ARG A 61 -23.31 -28.83 -25.98
C ARG A 61 -24.70 -29.31 -25.55
N ALA A 62 -25.23 -28.76 -24.46
CA ALA A 62 -26.63 -28.87 -24.08
C ALA A 62 -27.37 -27.56 -24.45
N ARG A 63 -28.57 -27.71 -25.01
CA ARG A 63 -29.47 -26.62 -25.42
C ARG A 63 -30.13 -25.95 -24.19
N PRO A 64 -30.55 -24.67 -24.30
CA PRO A 64 -31.05 -23.89 -23.17
C PRO A 64 -32.51 -24.22 -22.87
N THR A 65 -32.83 -24.35 -21.58
CA THR A 65 -34.20 -24.37 -21.07
C THR A 65 -34.51 -22.99 -20.50
N ARG A 66 -35.51 -22.35 -21.09
CA ARG A 66 -36.05 -21.04 -20.73
C ARG A 66 -36.80 -21.14 -19.40
N THR A 67 -36.24 -20.55 -18.35
CA THR A 67 -36.94 -20.25 -17.09
C THR A 67 -36.88 -18.74 -16.83
N VAL A 68 -38.00 -18.25 -16.32
CA VAL A 68 -38.40 -16.85 -16.14
C VAL A 68 -37.49 -16.13 -15.14
N PRO A 69 -37.15 -14.83 -15.32
CA PRO A 69 -36.32 -14.10 -14.36
C PRO A 69 -37.13 -13.69 -13.12
N SER A 70 -36.56 -13.92 -11.93
CA SER A 70 -36.91 -13.21 -10.70
C SER A 70 -35.98 -12.02 -10.55
N ASP A 71 -36.57 -10.83 -10.34
CA ASP A 71 -35.89 -9.57 -10.06
C ASP A 71 -35.15 -9.62 -8.72
N ASP A 72 -33.80 -9.80 -8.69
CA ASP A 72 -32.93 -9.24 -7.62
C ASP A 72 -31.40 -9.36 -7.85
N GLU A 73 -30.89 -9.10 -9.05
CA GLU A 73 -29.43 -8.97 -9.27
C GLU A 73 -29.09 -7.77 -10.16
N ASN A 74 -29.11 -6.57 -9.57
CA ASN A 74 -28.43 -5.39 -10.12
C ASN A 74 -26.96 -5.40 -9.67
N ASP A 75 -26.19 -6.38 -10.14
CA ASP A 75 -24.75 -6.21 -10.29
C ASP A 75 -24.55 -5.78 -11.75
N PRO A 76 -23.98 -4.60 -12.06
CA PRO A 76 -23.64 -4.25 -13.43
C PRO A 76 -22.48 -5.15 -13.90
N GLN A 77 -22.82 -6.39 -14.26
CA GLN A 77 -22.00 -7.26 -15.07
C GLN A 77 -22.14 -6.81 -16.53
N ASP A 78 -21.28 -5.86 -16.92
CA ASP A 78 -20.96 -5.68 -18.32
C ASP A 78 -20.08 -6.87 -18.76
N ASP A 79 -20.66 -7.80 -19.50
CA ASP A 79 -20.09 -8.53 -20.65
C ASP A 79 -18.54 -8.55 -20.80
N GLU A 80 -17.83 -9.22 -19.90
CA GLU A 80 -16.40 -9.59 -20.08
C GLU A 80 -16.22 -11.02 -20.65
N GLU A 81 -17.19 -11.52 -21.44
CA GLU A 81 -17.05 -12.79 -22.19
C GLU A 81 -16.64 -12.60 -23.66
N GLY A 82 -16.19 -11.40 -24.05
CA GLY A 82 -15.78 -11.07 -25.42
C GLY A 82 -14.32 -10.62 -25.58
N GLY A 83 -13.38 -11.57 -25.57
CA GLY A 83 -12.04 -11.40 -26.18
C GLY A 83 -11.04 -10.48 -25.48
N ASP A 84 -10.45 -10.96 -24.37
CA ASP A 84 -9.34 -10.36 -23.57
C ASP A 84 -7.99 -10.18 -24.34
N ASP A 85 -8.02 -10.10 -25.67
CA ASP A 85 -6.84 -10.09 -26.52
C ASP A 85 -6.59 -8.76 -27.25
N SER A 86 -7.52 -7.80 -27.20
CA SER A 86 -7.26 -6.50 -27.83
C SER A 86 -6.20 -5.70 -27.05
N PRO A 87 -5.33 -4.93 -27.73
CA PRO A 87 -4.40 -4.02 -27.07
C PRO A 87 -5.09 -3.05 -26.08
N GLU A 88 -6.29 -2.59 -26.43
CA GLU A 88 -7.11 -1.70 -25.64
C GLU A 88 -7.58 -2.35 -24.33
N ASP A 89 -8.06 -3.60 -24.39
CA ASP A 89 -8.52 -4.34 -23.21
C ASP A 89 -7.36 -4.65 -22.26
N LYS A 90 -6.21 -5.04 -22.80
CA LYS A 90 -4.97 -5.25 -22.03
C LYS A 90 -4.50 -3.97 -21.33
N MET A 91 -4.57 -2.83 -22.02
CA MET A 91 -4.20 -1.53 -21.45
C MET A 91 -5.17 -1.10 -20.35
N ARG A 92 -6.47 -1.30 -20.57
CA ARG A 92 -7.51 -1.05 -19.56
C ARG A 92 -7.36 -1.95 -18.34
N SER A 93 -7.04 -3.22 -18.56
CA SER A 93 -6.74 -4.20 -17.51
C SER A 93 -5.51 -3.80 -16.68
N ALA A 94 -4.46 -3.27 -17.31
CA ALA A 94 -3.32 -2.70 -16.58
C ALA A 94 -3.72 -1.51 -15.71
N GLY A 95 -4.61 -0.64 -16.21
CA GLY A 95 -5.20 0.46 -15.43
C GLY A 95 -6.02 -0.01 -14.23
N HIS A 96 -6.82 -1.09 -14.38
CA HIS A 96 -7.50 -1.74 -13.26
C HIS A 96 -6.50 -2.22 -12.20
N LYS A 97 -5.48 -2.97 -12.64
CA LYS A 97 -4.45 -3.52 -11.76
C LYS A 97 -3.67 -2.44 -11.02
N TYR A 98 -3.38 -1.30 -11.66
CA TYR A 98 -2.71 -0.16 -11.03
C TYR A 98 -3.50 0.38 -9.84
N VAL A 99 -4.82 0.55 -9.97
CA VAL A 99 -5.66 1.04 -8.86
C VAL A 99 -5.68 0.08 -7.67
N ILE A 100 -5.53 -1.22 -7.92
CA ILE A 100 -5.50 -2.24 -6.87
C ILE A 100 -4.13 -2.29 -6.19
N THR A 101 -3.06 -2.33 -6.98
CA THR A 101 -1.73 -2.75 -6.52
C THR A 101 -0.74 -1.60 -6.30
N GLU A 102 -0.98 -0.44 -6.92
CA GLU A 102 -0.04 0.70 -6.89
C GLU A 102 -0.69 1.94 -6.28
N GLY A 103 -1.81 2.39 -6.85
CA GLY A 103 -2.46 3.61 -6.36
C GLY A 103 -3.78 4.01 -7.01
N LEU A 104 -4.66 4.60 -6.20
CA LEU A 104 -5.98 5.09 -6.64
C LEU A 104 -5.89 6.17 -7.74
N TRP A 105 -4.92 7.09 -7.63
CA TRP A 105 -4.68 8.18 -8.58
C TRP A 105 -3.19 8.31 -8.87
N PHE A 106 -2.89 8.96 -9.98
CA PHE A 106 -1.58 9.51 -10.26
C PHE A 106 -1.33 10.82 -9.51
N SER A 107 -0.06 11.14 -9.27
CA SER A 107 0.37 12.40 -8.66
C SER A 107 0.04 13.63 -9.51
N ALA A 108 -0.13 13.42 -10.82
CA ALA A 108 -0.56 14.40 -11.82
C ALA A 108 -1.59 13.76 -12.77
N THR A 109 -1.87 14.40 -13.91
CA THR A 109 -2.72 13.79 -14.95
C THR A 109 -2.08 12.51 -15.50
N ALA A 110 -2.90 11.56 -15.97
CA ALA A 110 -2.43 10.32 -16.57
C ALA A 110 -1.48 10.60 -17.75
N GLU A 111 -1.84 11.54 -18.62
CA GLU A 111 -0.98 12.05 -19.70
C GLU A 111 0.39 12.50 -19.16
N SER A 112 0.41 13.37 -18.16
CA SER A 112 1.66 13.90 -17.62
C SER A 112 2.56 12.83 -16.99
N VAL A 113 1.98 11.80 -16.37
CA VAL A 113 2.75 10.69 -15.80
C VAL A 113 3.21 9.74 -16.91
N LEU A 114 2.30 9.24 -17.74
CA LEU A 114 2.58 8.18 -18.69
C LEU A 114 3.49 8.64 -19.84
N GLU A 115 3.44 9.92 -20.22
CA GLU A 115 4.37 10.49 -21.20
C GLU A 115 5.79 10.72 -20.64
N THR A 116 5.96 10.63 -19.31
CA THR A 116 7.26 10.88 -18.68
C THR A 116 8.33 9.95 -19.25
N LYS A 117 9.42 10.55 -19.75
CA LYS A 117 10.59 9.81 -20.22
C LYS A 117 11.28 9.13 -19.04
N ILE A 118 11.36 7.80 -19.07
CA ILE A 118 12.06 7.03 -18.03
C ILE A 118 13.51 7.50 -17.95
N SER A 119 13.90 7.98 -16.77
CA SER A 119 15.26 8.45 -16.51
C SER A 119 16.10 7.35 -15.87
N ASN A 120 17.32 7.15 -16.36
CA ASN A 120 18.30 6.24 -15.75
C ASN A 120 18.84 6.77 -14.41
N SER A 121 18.67 8.07 -14.12
CA SER A 121 19.04 8.67 -12.84
C SER A 121 17.94 8.57 -11.77
N TYR A 122 16.84 7.88 -12.06
CA TYR A 122 15.78 7.66 -11.08
C TYR A 122 16.29 6.78 -9.94
N ASP A 123 16.03 7.23 -8.71
CA ASP A 123 16.29 6.46 -7.49
C ASP A 123 14.99 6.38 -6.68
N GLU A 124 14.52 5.16 -6.42
CA GLU A 124 13.33 4.89 -5.60
C GLU A 124 13.46 5.54 -4.21
N LYS A 125 14.68 5.72 -3.70
CA LYS A 125 14.92 6.42 -2.43
C LYS A 125 14.43 7.86 -2.43
N ASN A 126 14.49 8.50 -3.59
CA ASN A 126 14.12 9.89 -3.77
C ASN A 126 12.71 10.07 -4.33
N ARG A 127 11.91 8.99 -4.45
CA ARG A 127 10.57 9.01 -5.08
C ARG A 127 9.69 10.14 -4.58
N PHE A 128 9.66 10.39 -3.27
CA PHE A 128 8.75 11.38 -2.66
C PHE A 128 9.36 12.78 -2.50
N THR A 129 10.63 12.98 -2.86
CA THR A 129 11.36 14.24 -2.65
C THR A 129 10.81 15.40 -3.49
N ASN A 130 10.32 15.12 -4.70
CA ASN A 130 9.71 16.11 -5.58
C ASN A 130 8.80 15.47 -6.62
N ASN A 131 7.99 16.30 -7.29
CA ASN A 131 7.01 15.83 -8.28
C ASN A 131 7.63 15.10 -9.48
N SER A 132 8.86 15.43 -9.88
CA SER A 132 9.52 14.74 -11.00
C SER A 132 9.85 13.30 -10.63
N GLN A 133 10.40 13.07 -9.43
CA GLN A 133 10.70 11.74 -8.92
C GLN A 133 9.41 10.92 -8.67
N LYS A 134 8.33 11.57 -8.21
CA LYS A 134 7.02 10.91 -8.06
C LYS A 134 6.51 10.39 -9.40
N LYS A 135 6.49 11.24 -10.44
CA LYS A 135 6.07 10.84 -11.79
C LYS A 135 6.93 9.72 -12.37
N GLN A 136 8.24 9.72 -12.13
CA GLN A 136 9.12 8.64 -12.57
C GLN A 136 8.76 7.30 -11.90
N GLY A 137 8.52 7.30 -10.59
CA GLY A 137 8.11 6.10 -9.86
C GLY A 137 6.76 5.56 -10.33
N GLU A 138 5.78 6.45 -10.51
CA GLU A 138 4.44 6.08 -11.00
C GLU A 138 4.47 5.56 -12.45
N MET A 139 5.24 6.18 -13.34
CA MET A 139 5.40 5.73 -14.72
C MET A 139 6.10 4.35 -14.79
N ARG A 140 7.10 4.10 -13.94
CA ARG A 140 7.76 2.79 -13.84
C ARG A 140 6.79 1.71 -13.36
N ALA A 141 6.05 1.99 -12.30
CA ALA A 141 5.02 1.10 -11.79
C ALA A 141 3.95 0.79 -12.87
N ALA A 142 3.42 1.82 -13.55
CA ALA A 142 2.46 1.63 -14.64
C ALA A 142 3.04 0.77 -15.78
N ARG A 143 4.27 1.03 -16.21
CA ARG A 143 4.95 0.26 -17.26
C ARG A 143 5.14 -1.20 -16.89
N GLU A 144 5.44 -1.51 -15.64
CA GLU A 144 5.62 -2.89 -15.17
C GLU A 144 4.33 -3.71 -15.27
N LEU A 145 3.18 -3.08 -15.05
CA LEU A 145 1.86 -3.71 -15.15
C LEU A 145 1.37 -3.90 -16.60
N VAL A 146 1.92 -3.14 -17.55
CA VAL A 146 1.57 -3.25 -18.97
C VAL A 146 2.32 -4.43 -19.61
N PRO A 147 1.62 -5.28 -20.40
CA PRO A 147 2.26 -6.37 -21.14
C PRO A 147 3.44 -5.88 -21.98
N GLU A 148 4.51 -6.68 -22.06
CA GLU A 148 5.78 -6.27 -22.70
C GLU A 148 5.56 -5.75 -24.12
N GLU A 149 4.69 -6.41 -24.88
CA GLU A 149 4.37 -6.07 -26.26
C GLU A 149 3.72 -4.68 -26.41
N LEU A 150 3.08 -4.15 -25.35
CA LEU A 150 2.43 -2.84 -25.34
C LEU A 150 3.23 -1.76 -24.60
N ARG A 151 4.37 -2.08 -23.98
CA ARG A 151 5.17 -1.09 -23.23
C ARG A 151 5.73 0.03 -24.10
N GLY A 152 5.92 -0.21 -25.41
CA GLY A 152 6.29 0.81 -26.38
C GLY A 152 5.15 1.80 -26.67
N ASP A 153 3.91 1.37 -26.44
CA ASP A 153 2.70 2.08 -26.80
C ASP A 153 2.12 2.89 -25.64
N LEU A 154 2.60 2.69 -24.42
CA LEU A 154 2.11 3.35 -23.20
C LEU A 154 2.09 4.90 -23.26
N ARG A 155 2.87 5.51 -24.16
CA ARG A 155 2.90 6.97 -24.38
C ARG A 155 1.99 7.44 -25.52
N LYS A 156 1.31 6.54 -26.22
CA LYS A 156 0.35 6.89 -27.26
C LYS A 156 -0.95 7.32 -26.61
N GLU A 157 -1.62 8.30 -27.21
CA GLU A 157 -2.86 8.87 -26.69
C GLU A 157 -3.94 7.81 -26.40
N TRP A 158 -4.14 6.86 -27.33
CA TRP A 158 -5.12 5.78 -27.15
C TRP A 158 -4.79 4.89 -25.94
N ALA A 159 -3.52 4.63 -25.67
CA ALA A 159 -3.08 3.79 -24.57
C ALA A 159 -3.26 4.50 -23.23
N ILE A 160 -2.90 5.79 -23.18
CA ILE A 160 -3.12 6.65 -22.00
C ILE A 160 -4.62 6.70 -21.68
N TYR A 161 -5.45 6.91 -22.69
CA TYR A 161 -6.91 6.93 -22.56
C TYR A 161 -7.46 5.62 -21.99
N GLU A 162 -7.09 4.47 -22.55
CA GLU A 162 -7.59 3.17 -22.08
C GLU A 162 -7.07 2.81 -20.68
N PHE A 163 -5.82 3.15 -20.36
CA PHE A 163 -5.28 2.97 -19.02
C PHE A 163 -6.04 3.82 -17.99
N GLU A 164 -6.25 5.11 -18.27
CA GLU A 164 -7.01 6.02 -17.40
C GLU A 164 -8.47 5.59 -17.26
N ARG A 165 -9.10 5.14 -18.36
CA ARG A 165 -10.45 4.58 -18.36
C ARG A 165 -10.55 3.35 -17.46
N GLY A 166 -9.56 2.46 -17.52
CA GLY A 166 -9.42 1.34 -16.59
C GLY A 166 -9.35 1.83 -15.15
N MET A 167 -8.41 2.71 -14.83
CA MET A 167 -8.32 3.27 -13.48
C MET A 167 -9.64 3.89 -12.99
N GLY A 168 -10.33 4.63 -13.85
CA GLY A 168 -11.62 5.24 -13.57
C GLY A 168 -12.71 4.21 -13.26
N ARG A 169 -12.84 3.17 -14.08
CA ARG A 169 -13.80 2.09 -13.89
C ARG A 169 -13.54 1.35 -12.59
N GLN A 170 -12.28 0.99 -12.30
CA GLN A 170 -11.94 0.30 -11.06
C GLN A 170 -12.23 1.12 -9.81
N ARG A 171 -11.94 2.43 -9.83
CA ARG A 171 -12.31 3.34 -8.73
C ARG A 171 -13.83 3.43 -8.54
N SER A 172 -14.59 3.53 -9.63
CA SER A 172 -16.05 3.59 -9.58
C SER A 172 -16.64 2.32 -8.98
N ASN A 173 -16.22 1.15 -9.48
CA ASN A 173 -16.64 -0.16 -8.98
C ASN A 173 -16.29 -0.33 -7.50
N THR A 174 -15.08 0.09 -7.11
CA THR A 174 -14.63 0.07 -5.72
C THR A 174 -15.52 0.95 -4.84
N SER A 175 -15.74 2.20 -5.22
CA SER A 175 -16.59 3.16 -4.49
C SER A 175 -17.99 2.61 -4.24
N SER A 176 -18.65 2.10 -5.29
CA SER A 176 -19.99 1.52 -5.18
C SER A 176 -20.01 0.29 -4.28
N ARG A 177 -19.07 -0.64 -4.48
CA ARG A 177 -18.97 -1.87 -3.68
C ARG A 177 -18.75 -1.57 -2.20
N LEU A 178 -17.84 -0.65 -1.88
CA LEU A 178 -17.50 -0.35 -0.49
C LEU A 178 -18.68 0.24 0.29
N ARG A 179 -19.56 1.00 -0.37
CA ARG A 179 -20.70 1.67 0.29
C ARG A 179 -22.02 0.92 0.21
N ASN A 180 -22.20 0.04 -0.78
CA ASN A 180 -23.46 -0.66 -0.97
C ASN A 180 -23.39 -2.14 -0.54
N ASP A 181 -22.22 -2.77 -0.59
CA ASP A 181 -22.12 -4.23 -0.52
C ASP A 181 -21.40 -4.79 0.69
N ILE A 182 -20.57 -4.01 1.39
CA ILE A 182 -19.72 -4.55 2.46
C ILE A 182 -19.97 -3.93 3.83
N GLU A 183 -21.14 -3.33 4.02
CA GLU A 183 -21.60 -2.86 5.32
C GLU A 183 -21.42 -3.90 6.45
N PRO A 184 -21.67 -5.22 6.26
CA PRO A 184 -21.40 -6.21 7.29
C PRO A 184 -19.94 -6.29 7.74
N VAL A 185 -18.99 -6.00 6.84
CA VAL A 185 -17.55 -5.96 7.16
C VAL A 185 -17.27 -4.80 8.11
N PHE A 186 -17.76 -3.60 7.77
CA PHE A 186 -17.61 -2.41 8.63
C PHE A 186 -18.31 -2.59 9.97
N ASN A 187 -19.56 -3.05 9.98
CA ASN A 187 -20.30 -3.29 11.22
C ASN A 187 -19.58 -4.25 12.17
N THR A 188 -18.98 -5.32 11.63
CA THR A 188 -18.27 -6.31 12.45
C THR A 188 -17.07 -5.68 13.14
N HIS A 189 -16.22 -4.98 12.39
CA HIS A 189 -14.99 -4.40 12.94
C HIS A 189 -15.24 -3.16 13.80
N LEU A 190 -16.19 -2.30 13.43
CA LEU A 190 -16.52 -1.13 14.24
C LEU A 190 -17.16 -1.53 15.58
N LYS A 191 -17.99 -2.57 15.61
CA LYS A 191 -18.51 -3.13 16.87
C LYS A 191 -17.42 -3.73 17.75
N ALA A 192 -16.38 -4.32 17.16
CA ALA A 192 -15.23 -4.80 17.92
C ALA A 192 -14.39 -3.63 18.48
N LEU A 193 -14.28 -2.55 17.72
CA LEU A 193 -13.52 -1.35 18.08
C LEU A 193 -14.19 -0.55 19.22
N ASP A 194 -15.50 -0.36 19.15
CA ASP A 194 -16.29 0.37 20.17
C ASP A 194 -17.69 -0.27 20.33
N PRO A 195 -17.79 -1.33 21.15
CA PRO A 195 -19.04 -2.07 21.31
C PRO A 195 -20.21 -1.22 21.83
N GLU A 196 -19.93 -0.21 22.65
CA GLU A 196 -20.97 0.64 23.23
C GLU A 196 -21.54 1.60 22.17
N ARG A 197 -20.68 2.26 21.41
CA ARG A 197 -21.09 3.19 20.35
C ARG A 197 -21.84 2.48 19.22
N PHE A 198 -21.43 1.27 18.87
CA PHE A 198 -21.96 0.55 17.71
C PHE A 198 -22.97 -0.56 18.05
N ARG A 199 -23.37 -0.71 19.32
CA ARG A 199 -24.29 -1.77 19.78
C ARG A 199 -25.56 -1.91 18.93
N ASN A 200 -26.20 -0.78 18.62
CA ASN A 200 -27.50 -0.73 17.93
C ASN A 200 -27.42 -0.09 16.54
N VAL A 201 -26.21 0.09 15.99
CA VAL A 201 -26.08 0.71 14.66
C VAL A 201 -26.31 -0.38 13.60
N ALA A 202 -27.49 -0.31 12.98
CA ALA A 202 -27.91 -1.21 11.91
C ALA A 202 -27.36 -0.84 10.54
N ASP A 203 -26.75 0.36 10.42
CA ASP A 203 -26.10 0.83 9.20
C ASP A 203 -25.12 1.95 9.58
N VAL A 204 -23.83 1.60 9.67
CA VAL A 204 -22.73 2.56 9.95
C VAL A 204 -22.33 3.36 8.70
N LEU A 205 -22.74 2.93 7.50
CA LEU A 205 -22.39 3.57 6.24
C LEU A 205 -23.46 4.56 5.77
N ASP A 206 -24.62 4.59 6.44
CA ASP A 206 -25.64 5.63 6.29
C ASP A 206 -24.99 7.03 6.20
N PRO A 207 -25.22 7.79 5.11
CA PRO A 207 -24.66 9.12 4.92
C PRO A 207 -24.87 10.07 6.11
N THR A 208 -26.00 9.95 6.82
CA THR A 208 -26.34 10.80 7.95
C THR A 208 -25.51 10.50 9.20
N LYS A 209 -25.01 9.27 9.34
CA LYS A 209 -24.22 8.82 10.51
C LYS A 209 -22.72 8.94 10.30
N ARG A 210 -22.25 8.97 9.05
CA ARG A 210 -20.80 9.12 8.75
C ARG A 210 -20.19 10.41 9.31
N ALA A 211 -21.00 11.45 9.53
CA ALA A 211 -20.56 12.67 10.20
C ALA A 211 -20.09 12.42 11.64
N ASP A 212 -20.72 11.46 12.32
CA ASP A 212 -20.36 11.11 13.69
C ASP A 212 -19.06 10.33 13.74
N LEU A 213 -18.61 9.69 12.65
CA LEU A 213 -17.42 8.83 12.57
C LEU A 213 -16.11 9.60 12.32
N VAL A 214 -16.16 10.93 12.36
CA VAL A 214 -15.02 11.79 12.00
C VAL A 214 -13.77 11.51 12.84
N ASP A 215 -13.94 11.21 14.13
CA ASP A 215 -12.86 10.89 15.06
C ASP A 215 -12.16 9.58 14.71
N LEU A 216 -12.93 8.58 14.26
CA LEU A 216 -12.42 7.26 13.87
C LEU A 216 -11.49 7.31 12.66
N ILE A 217 -11.68 8.29 11.79
CA ILE A 217 -10.83 8.54 10.62
C ILE A 217 -9.76 9.61 10.89
N GLY A 218 -9.50 9.93 12.16
CA GLY A 218 -8.44 10.85 12.60
C GLY A 218 -8.80 12.33 12.47
N GLY A 219 -10.08 12.65 12.25
CA GLY A 219 -10.56 14.02 12.18
C GLY A 219 -10.72 14.64 13.56
N LYS A 220 -10.17 15.84 13.75
CA LYS A 220 -10.31 16.66 14.96
C LYS A 220 -10.82 18.04 14.60
N LYS A 221 -11.82 18.51 15.33
CA LYS A 221 -12.32 19.89 15.21
C LYS A 221 -11.37 20.82 15.93
N ASP A 222 -10.93 21.88 15.26
CA ASP A 222 -10.20 22.97 15.90
C ASP A 222 -11.16 23.93 16.64
N ALA A 223 -10.61 24.98 17.25
CA ALA A 223 -11.40 26.01 17.95
C ALA A 223 -12.43 26.71 17.04
N SER A 224 -12.17 26.72 15.72
CA SER A 224 -13.02 27.30 14.69
C SER A 224 -14.03 26.32 14.10
N GLN A 225 -14.21 25.13 14.72
CA GLN A 225 -15.05 24.04 14.22
C GLN A 225 -14.61 23.46 12.86
N LYS A 226 -13.44 23.84 12.36
CA LYS A 226 -12.88 23.28 11.13
C LYS A 226 -12.25 21.93 11.45
N ILE A 227 -12.57 20.94 10.64
CA ILE A 227 -12.03 19.59 10.81
C ILE A 227 -10.63 19.53 10.16
N THR A 228 -9.67 19.04 10.92
CA THR A 228 -8.32 18.70 10.46
C THR A 228 -8.14 17.18 10.58
N TYR A 229 -7.55 16.55 9.57
CA TYR A 229 -7.38 15.09 9.53
C TYR A 229 -5.94 14.70 9.79
N HIS A 230 -5.73 13.89 10.81
CA HIS A 230 -4.45 13.27 11.15
C HIS A 230 -4.54 11.76 10.91
N HIS A 231 -4.30 11.33 9.68
CA HIS A 231 -4.46 9.94 9.26
C HIS A 231 -3.57 8.96 10.06
N LEU A 232 -2.35 9.35 10.46
CA LEU A 232 -1.48 8.53 11.32
C LEU A 232 -2.05 8.28 12.74
N ALA A 233 -3.10 9.00 13.10
CA ALA A 233 -3.78 8.94 14.39
C ALA A 233 -5.24 8.49 14.24
N ALA A 234 -5.61 7.91 13.10
CA ALA A 234 -6.96 7.43 12.82
C ALA A 234 -7.16 6.04 13.46
N PRO A 235 -8.01 5.89 14.50
CA PRO A 235 -8.24 4.62 15.19
C PRO A 235 -8.49 3.42 14.28
N VAL A 236 -9.23 3.60 13.18
CA VAL A 236 -9.58 2.51 12.27
C VAL A 236 -8.40 1.91 11.50
N LEU A 237 -7.26 2.61 11.48
CA LEU A 237 -6.02 2.11 10.89
C LEU A 237 -5.19 1.31 11.89
N HIS A 238 -5.48 1.36 13.18
CA HIS A 238 -4.75 0.65 14.21
C HIS A 238 -5.47 -0.63 14.65
N SER A 239 -4.74 -1.73 14.86
CA SER A 239 -5.30 -2.98 15.37
C SER A 239 -5.86 -2.87 16.80
N ASP A 240 -5.32 -1.95 17.61
CA ASP A 240 -5.73 -1.66 18.99
C ASP A 240 -6.73 -0.50 19.11
N GLY A 241 -7.10 0.14 17.99
CA GLY A 241 -7.95 1.32 17.99
C GLY A 241 -7.33 2.60 18.56
N SER A 242 -6.01 2.65 18.68
CA SER A 242 -5.30 3.83 19.20
C SER A 242 -5.56 5.08 18.35
N SER A 243 -5.79 6.21 19.03
CA SER A 243 -5.82 7.56 18.43
C SER A 243 -4.44 8.23 18.38
N ARG A 244 -3.38 7.46 18.56
CA ARG A 244 -1.98 7.89 18.49
C ARG A 244 -1.21 6.94 17.58
N HIS A 245 -0.31 7.51 16.80
CA HIS A 245 0.57 6.72 15.94
C HIS A 245 1.43 5.77 16.78
N ASN A 246 1.36 4.49 16.45
CA ASN A 246 2.18 3.41 16.99
C ASN A 246 2.53 2.47 15.83
N PRO A 247 3.81 2.38 15.41
CA PRO A 247 4.24 1.52 14.32
C PRO A 247 3.84 0.05 14.47
N GLU A 248 3.73 -0.48 15.69
CA GLU A 248 3.39 -1.89 15.97
C GLU A 248 1.92 -2.21 15.70
N THR A 249 1.06 -1.19 15.64
CA THR A 249 -0.39 -1.39 15.45
C THR A 249 -0.90 -0.69 14.19
N PHE A 250 -0.15 0.29 13.67
CA PHE A 250 -0.51 1.06 12.49
C PHE A 250 -0.56 0.18 11.23
N LEU A 251 -1.70 0.18 10.54
CA LEU A 251 -2.02 -0.64 9.37
C LEU A 251 -2.21 -2.15 9.64
N HIS A 252 -2.21 -2.57 10.91
CA HIS A 252 -2.53 -3.95 11.32
C HIS A 252 -4.04 -4.19 11.53
N SER A 253 -4.89 -3.20 11.25
CA SER A 253 -6.35 -3.32 11.40
C SER A 253 -6.94 -4.35 10.43
N LYS A 254 -7.67 -5.35 10.95
CA LYS A 254 -8.38 -6.36 10.13
C LYS A 254 -9.42 -5.71 9.22
N LEU A 255 -9.99 -4.57 9.61
CA LEU A 255 -10.91 -3.81 8.75
C LEU A 255 -10.24 -3.42 7.43
N ILE A 256 -9.02 -2.88 7.47
CA ILE A 256 -8.35 -2.41 6.25
C ILE A 256 -7.94 -3.57 5.34
N MET A 257 -7.56 -4.72 5.92
CA MET A 257 -7.29 -5.96 5.17
C MET A 257 -8.56 -6.47 4.48
N HIS A 258 -9.70 -6.47 5.19
CA HIS A 258 -10.97 -6.95 4.62
C HIS A 258 -11.56 -5.99 3.59
N VAL A 259 -11.30 -4.68 3.71
CA VAL A 259 -11.58 -3.69 2.66
C VAL A 259 -10.74 -3.99 1.42
N ALA A 260 -9.43 -4.28 1.57
CA ALA A 260 -8.60 -4.71 0.45
C ALA A 260 -9.11 -6.01 -0.18
N ALA A 261 -9.52 -6.98 0.64
CA ALA A 261 -10.12 -8.23 0.18
C ALA A 261 -11.39 -8.00 -0.65
N ALA A 262 -12.24 -7.03 -0.29
CA ALA A 262 -13.45 -6.70 -1.03
C ALA A 262 -13.16 -6.19 -2.45
N ILE A 263 -12.01 -5.54 -2.64
CA ILE A 263 -11.58 -4.97 -3.92
C ILE A 263 -10.98 -6.05 -4.80
N ILE A 264 -10.14 -6.91 -4.20
CA ILE A 264 -9.34 -7.91 -4.90
C ILE A 264 -10.16 -9.17 -5.16
N PHE A 265 -10.79 -9.72 -4.12
CA PHE A 265 -11.49 -11.00 -4.15
C PHE A 265 -13.01 -10.86 -4.20
N GLY A 266 -13.52 -9.64 -4.05
CA GLY A 266 -14.95 -9.35 -4.09
C GLY A 266 -15.64 -9.43 -2.72
N LYS A 267 -16.90 -8.97 -2.69
CA LYS A 267 -17.70 -8.79 -1.47
C LYS A 267 -17.88 -10.06 -0.65
N GLN A 268 -18.04 -11.22 -1.30
CA GLN A 268 -18.29 -12.49 -0.60
C GLN A 268 -17.08 -12.96 0.19
N LYS A 269 -15.87 -12.87 -0.38
CA LYS A 269 -14.63 -13.23 0.34
C LYS A 269 -14.39 -12.30 1.52
N ALA A 270 -14.58 -10.99 1.34
CA ALA A 270 -14.46 -10.02 2.45
C ALA A 270 -15.45 -10.30 3.58
N ARG A 271 -16.72 -10.60 3.27
CA ARG A 271 -17.73 -10.99 4.27
C ARG A 271 -17.38 -12.30 4.97
N ALA A 272 -16.86 -13.28 4.23
CA ALA A 272 -16.39 -14.55 4.78
C ALA A 272 -15.27 -14.34 5.80
N LEU A 273 -14.28 -13.50 5.46
CA LEU A 273 -13.17 -13.16 6.36
C LEU A 273 -13.68 -12.41 7.61
N ALA A 274 -14.57 -11.44 7.44
CA ALA A 274 -15.06 -10.63 8.56
C ALA A 274 -15.96 -11.42 9.53
N THR A 275 -16.86 -12.25 9.01
CA THR A 275 -17.94 -12.85 9.81
C THR A 275 -17.80 -14.35 10.05
N GLY A 276 -16.82 -15.00 9.41
CA GLY A 276 -16.73 -16.45 9.29
C GLY A 276 -17.86 -17.08 8.47
N LYS A 277 -18.77 -16.26 7.90
CA LYS A 277 -19.93 -16.68 7.14
C LYS A 277 -19.83 -16.13 5.73
N GLY A 278 -19.55 -17.00 4.77
CA GLY A 278 -19.55 -16.63 3.36
C GLY A 278 -19.82 -17.82 2.47
N THR A 279 -20.47 -17.57 1.34
CA THR A 279 -20.65 -18.55 0.28
C THR A 279 -19.46 -18.50 -0.67
N SER A 280 -19.11 -19.64 -1.26
CA SER A 280 -18.11 -19.67 -2.34
C SER A 280 -18.64 -18.86 -3.54
N SER A 281 -17.91 -17.83 -3.96
CA SER A 281 -18.16 -17.21 -5.26
C SER A 281 -17.61 -18.12 -6.36
N SER A 282 -18.41 -18.41 -7.38
CA SER A 282 -17.94 -19.17 -8.56
C SER A 282 -17.34 -18.27 -9.65
N SER A 283 -17.47 -16.95 -9.55
CA SER A 283 -16.91 -16.01 -10.52
C SER A 283 -15.44 -15.71 -10.26
N LYS A 284 -14.67 -15.52 -11.34
CA LYS A 284 -13.29 -15.01 -11.26
C LYS A 284 -13.31 -13.64 -10.58
N CYS A 285 -12.40 -13.43 -9.64
CA CYS A 285 -12.21 -12.13 -8.99
C CYS A 285 -11.06 -11.33 -9.64
N MET A 286 -10.88 -10.07 -9.24
CA MET A 286 -9.76 -9.24 -9.74
C MET A 286 -8.39 -9.83 -9.37
N GLY A 287 -8.30 -10.51 -8.22
CA GLY A 287 -7.11 -11.27 -7.83
C GLY A 287 -6.77 -12.40 -8.80
N ASP A 288 -7.79 -13.08 -9.35
CA ASP A 288 -7.60 -14.12 -10.36
C ASP A 288 -7.22 -13.53 -11.72
N ILE A 289 -7.98 -12.51 -12.16
CA ILE A 289 -7.80 -11.84 -13.45
C ILE A 289 -6.38 -11.25 -13.54
N HIS A 290 -5.93 -10.57 -12.50
CA HIS A 290 -4.63 -9.90 -12.48
C HIS A 290 -3.49 -10.75 -11.91
N GLN A 291 -3.76 -12.00 -11.54
CA GLN A 291 -2.80 -12.92 -10.93
C GLN A 291 -2.09 -12.30 -9.72
N ILE A 292 -2.87 -11.66 -8.84
CA ILE A 292 -2.35 -11.11 -7.58
C ILE A 292 -2.16 -12.30 -6.64
N ARG A 293 -0.93 -12.49 -6.16
CA ARG A 293 -0.53 -13.64 -5.33
C ARG A 293 0.05 -13.26 -3.98
N ARG A 294 0.40 -11.99 -3.78
CA ARG A 294 0.99 -11.49 -2.54
C ARG A 294 0.58 -10.06 -2.31
N THR A 295 0.76 -9.61 -1.08
CA THR A 295 0.52 -8.23 -0.67
C THR A 295 1.54 -7.30 -1.31
N THR A 296 1.07 -6.17 -1.82
CA THR A 296 1.92 -5.07 -2.29
C THR A 296 1.80 -3.86 -1.37
N PRO A 297 2.81 -2.98 -1.30
CA PRO A 297 2.70 -1.74 -0.54
C PRO A 297 1.51 -0.88 -0.98
N GLY A 298 1.16 -0.88 -2.27
CA GLY A 298 0.01 -0.14 -2.79
C GLY A 298 -1.33 -0.74 -2.36
N MET A 299 -1.44 -2.05 -2.18
CA MET A 299 -2.64 -2.68 -1.62
C MET A 299 -2.93 -2.20 -0.20
N ILE A 300 -1.90 -2.18 0.67
CA ILE A 300 -2.02 -1.69 2.05
C ILE A 300 -2.44 -0.23 2.06
N ARG A 301 -1.73 0.61 1.29
CA ARG A 301 -2.05 2.03 1.10
C ARG A 301 -3.51 2.23 0.68
N ASN A 302 -3.94 1.54 -0.36
CA ASN A 302 -5.27 1.71 -0.94
C ASN A 302 -6.35 1.21 0.02
N GLY A 303 -6.14 0.08 0.70
CA GLY A 303 -7.04 -0.42 1.74
C GLY A 303 -7.25 0.60 2.88
N ALA A 304 -6.16 1.23 3.34
CA ALA A 304 -6.23 2.29 4.35
C ALA A 304 -7.01 3.52 3.86
N VAL A 305 -6.62 4.09 2.70
CA VAL A 305 -7.29 5.29 2.15
C VAL A 305 -8.78 5.04 1.88
N LEU A 306 -9.12 3.87 1.33
CA LEU A 306 -10.50 3.53 1.05
C LEU A 306 -11.32 3.28 2.31
N THR A 307 -10.72 2.73 3.37
CA THR A 307 -11.38 2.62 4.67
C THR A 307 -11.72 4.00 5.23
N LEU A 308 -10.75 4.92 5.23
CA LEU A 308 -10.97 6.30 5.68
C LEU A 308 -12.04 7.00 4.84
N TRP A 309 -11.97 6.90 3.51
CA TRP A 309 -12.93 7.52 2.61
C TRP A 309 -14.34 6.94 2.77
N THR A 310 -14.48 5.61 2.91
CA THR A 310 -15.79 4.98 3.06
C THR A 310 -16.52 5.47 4.30
N LEU A 311 -15.78 5.64 5.41
CA LEU A 311 -16.30 6.17 6.67
C LEU A 311 -16.47 7.69 6.70
N SER A 312 -15.84 8.42 5.76
CA SER A 312 -15.96 9.87 5.65
C SER A 312 -17.32 10.30 5.10
N VAL A 313 -17.71 11.56 5.30
CA VAL A 313 -18.94 12.15 4.72
C VAL A 313 -18.87 12.41 3.22
N ASP A 314 -17.69 12.36 2.60
CA ASP A 314 -17.56 12.63 1.16
C ASP A 314 -18.39 11.66 0.34
N THR A 315 -19.13 12.12 -0.67
CA THR A 315 -20.01 11.22 -1.47
C THR A 315 -19.27 10.52 -2.61
N ASN A 316 -18.22 11.13 -3.13
CA ASN A 316 -17.48 10.64 -4.29
C ASN A 316 -16.03 10.30 -3.92
N LEU A 317 -15.51 9.20 -4.49
CA LEU A 317 -14.09 8.85 -4.38
C LEU A 317 -13.27 9.72 -5.34
N LYS A 318 -12.81 10.86 -4.83
CA LYS A 318 -11.97 11.85 -5.53
C LYS A 318 -10.65 12.01 -4.77
N ASN A 319 -9.63 12.55 -5.43
CA ASN A 319 -8.33 12.83 -4.80
C ASN A 319 -8.44 13.75 -3.58
N ARG A 320 -9.37 14.71 -3.63
CA ARG A 320 -9.74 15.57 -2.51
C ARG A 320 -11.22 15.45 -2.19
N GLY A 321 -11.54 15.25 -0.92
CA GLY A 321 -12.89 15.24 -0.40
C GLY A 321 -13.59 16.58 -0.60
N GLN A 322 -14.79 16.56 -1.17
CA GLN A 322 -15.57 17.78 -1.41
C GLN A 322 -16.17 18.34 -0.11
N GLN A 323 -16.58 17.46 0.81
CA GLN A 323 -17.20 17.86 2.08
C GLN A 323 -16.16 17.95 3.20
N THR A 324 -15.25 16.97 3.26
CA THR A 324 -14.23 16.93 4.31
C THR A 324 -13.05 17.87 4.02
N GLY A 325 -12.81 18.19 2.75
CA GLY A 325 -11.59 18.86 2.30
C GLY A 325 -10.33 18.00 2.38
N ALA A 326 -10.44 16.75 2.85
CA ALA A 326 -9.32 15.84 3.06
C ALA A 326 -8.63 15.51 1.74
N ASN A 327 -7.30 15.55 1.73
CA ASN A 327 -6.52 15.18 0.55
C ASN A 327 -6.19 13.69 0.60
N TRP A 328 -7.14 12.86 0.15
CA TRP A 328 -7.04 11.40 0.15
C TRP A 328 -5.82 10.88 -0.62
N GLN A 329 -5.44 11.58 -1.70
CA GLN A 329 -4.23 11.26 -2.44
C GLN A 329 -2.98 11.50 -1.60
N LEU A 330 -2.84 12.66 -0.97
CA LEU A 330 -1.68 12.97 -0.12
C LEU A 330 -1.58 12.02 1.09
N ILE A 331 -2.71 11.70 1.71
CA ILE A 331 -2.78 10.70 2.79
C ILE A 331 -2.24 9.35 2.29
N GLY A 332 -2.67 8.90 1.10
CA GLY A 332 -2.14 7.70 0.48
C GLY A 332 -0.64 7.78 0.20
N GLU A 333 -0.15 8.90 -0.33
CA GLU A 333 1.29 9.10 -0.58
C GLU A 333 2.12 9.00 0.70
N GLN A 334 1.66 9.60 1.81
CA GLN A 334 2.35 9.56 3.10
C GLN A 334 2.39 8.14 3.69
N ILE A 335 1.28 7.40 3.59
CA ILE A 335 1.24 5.99 4.00
C ILE A 335 2.21 5.15 3.16
N TYR A 336 2.22 5.36 1.84
CA TYR A 336 3.08 4.62 0.93
C TYR A 336 4.56 4.92 1.15
N GLU A 337 4.90 6.18 1.41
CA GLU A 337 6.26 6.59 1.80
C GLU A 337 6.71 5.90 3.09
N TRP A 338 5.86 5.84 4.12
CA TRP A 338 6.15 5.13 5.37
C TRP A 338 6.42 3.63 5.13
N ILE A 339 5.56 2.97 4.34
CA ILE A 339 5.74 1.54 4.02
C ILE A 339 7.05 1.31 3.25
N LEU A 340 7.30 2.08 2.18
CA LEU A 340 8.50 1.90 1.36
C LEU A 340 9.79 2.22 2.12
N HIS A 341 9.76 3.21 3.01
CA HIS A 341 10.86 3.50 3.91
C HIS A 341 11.11 2.32 4.87
N GLY A 342 10.07 1.81 5.54
CA GLY A 342 10.21 0.68 6.46
C GLY A 342 10.71 -0.60 5.78
N LEU A 343 10.26 -0.90 4.55
CA LEU A 343 10.77 -2.02 3.76
C LEU A 343 12.27 -1.87 3.43
N ARG A 344 12.69 -0.66 3.05
CA ARG A 344 14.09 -0.36 2.71
C ARG A 344 15.01 -0.49 3.91
N GLU A 345 14.59 0.05 5.05
CA GLU A 345 15.34 0.03 6.31
C GLU A 345 15.12 -1.28 7.09
N ARG A 346 14.37 -2.23 6.53
CA ARG A 346 14.02 -3.53 7.14
C ARG A 346 13.46 -3.39 8.56
N GLN A 347 12.58 -2.42 8.77
CA GLN A 347 11.95 -2.17 10.06
C GLN A 347 11.01 -3.32 10.41
N GLU A 348 11.21 -3.92 11.59
CA GLU A 348 10.43 -5.07 12.07
C GLU A 348 8.91 -4.86 11.99
N PRO A 349 8.33 -3.72 12.41
CA PRO A 349 6.88 -3.52 12.33
C PRO A 349 6.34 -3.62 10.90
N VAL A 350 7.10 -3.11 9.92
CA VAL A 350 6.69 -3.17 8.51
C VAL A 350 6.85 -4.57 7.93
N LEU A 351 7.88 -5.32 8.30
CA LEU A 351 8.03 -6.70 7.84
C LEU A 351 6.91 -7.59 8.42
N ARG A 352 6.59 -7.41 9.71
CA ARG A 352 5.47 -8.11 10.36
C ARG A 352 4.13 -7.76 9.70
N LEU A 353 3.94 -6.49 9.34
CA LEU A 353 2.75 -6.04 8.60
C LEU A 353 2.56 -6.85 7.30
N PHE A 354 3.59 -7.06 6.49
CA PHE A 354 3.47 -7.85 5.26
C PHE A 354 3.16 -9.32 5.53
N HIS A 355 3.79 -9.91 6.55
CA HIS A 355 3.50 -11.29 6.96
C HIS A 355 2.02 -11.45 7.36
N GLU A 356 1.50 -10.58 8.22
CA GLU A 356 0.10 -10.65 8.66
C GLU A 356 -0.90 -10.42 7.52
N TRP A 357 -0.58 -9.53 6.57
CA TRP A 357 -1.40 -9.31 5.39
C TRP A 357 -1.39 -10.52 4.45
N ASP A 358 -0.23 -11.14 4.24
CA ASP A 358 -0.11 -12.35 3.42
C ASP A 358 -0.82 -13.55 4.07
N ASP A 359 -0.69 -13.76 5.38
CA ASP A 359 -1.42 -14.81 6.11
C ASP A 359 -2.95 -14.64 5.99
N GLU A 360 -3.45 -13.40 6.07
CA GLU A 360 -4.88 -13.13 6.02
C GLU A 360 -5.43 -13.25 4.59
N LEU A 361 -4.71 -12.74 3.58
CA LEU A 361 -5.22 -12.57 2.23
C LEU A 361 -4.71 -13.62 1.24
N PHE A 362 -3.54 -14.19 1.48
CA PHE A 362 -2.82 -15.12 0.59
C PHE A 362 -2.19 -16.30 1.36
N PRO A 363 -2.95 -17.03 2.21
CA PRO A 363 -2.40 -18.03 3.13
C PRO A 363 -1.65 -19.19 2.46
N ASP A 364 -1.86 -19.40 1.16
CA ASP A 364 -1.25 -20.48 0.38
C ASP A 364 0.01 -20.04 -0.40
N THR A 365 0.58 -18.86 -0.11
CA THR A 365 1.70 -18.30 -0.87
C THR A 365 3.00 -18.32 -0.06
N GLU A 366 4.05 -18.93 -0.61
CA GLU A 366 5.37 -19.04 0.03
C GLU A 366 6.25 -17.77 -0.17
N ASP A 367 5.91 -16.93 -1.16
CA ASP A 367 6.67 -15.72 -1.54
C ASP A 367 6.15 -14.43 -0.86
N SER A 368 6.29 -14.34 0.46
CA SER A 368 5.94 -13.11 1.22
C SER A 368 7.06 -12.05 1.15
N LEU A 369 6.69 -10.76 1.07
CA LEU A 369 7.65 -9.67 1.31
C LEU A 369 8.11 -9.61 2.78
N GLY A 370 7.35 -10.25 3.68
CA GLY A 370 7.70 -10.51 5.07
C GLY A 370 8.40 -11.86 5.30
N ALA A 371 8.72 -12.64 4.24
CA ALA A 371 9.29 -13.99 4.37
C ALA A 371 10.63 -14.04 5.13
N ALA A 372 11.32 -12.90 5.30
CA ALA A 372 12.47 -12.80 6.20
C ALA A 372 12.15 -13.22 7.65
N LEU A 373 10.87 -13.18 8.06
CA LEU A 373 10.38 -13.61 9.36
C LEU A 373 9.80 -15.04 9.36
N GLY A 374 9.62 -15.66 8.20
CA GLY A 374 8.81 -16.86 8.04
C GLY A 374 9.44 -17.91 7.14
N THR A 375 10.31 -18.74 7.69
CA THR A 375 10.33 -20.18 7.36
C THR A 375 10.62 -20.96 8.63
N GLY A 376 9.69 -21.81 9.03
CA GLY A 376 9.86 -22.76 10.11
C GLY A 376 10.89 -23.82 9.73
N SER A 377 12.16 -23.51 9.97
CA SER A 377 13.20 -24.46 10.34
C SER A 377 14.29 -23.67 11.03
N THR A 378 14.46 -23.91 12.33
CA THR A 378 15.59 -23.48 13.20
C THR A 378 15.85 -21.98 13.41
N ASN A 379 15.37 -21.08 12.56
CA ASN A 379 15.79 -19.67 12.61
C ASN A 379 14.86 -18.72 13.38
N ALA A 380 13.64 -19.14 13.73
CA ALA A 380 12.73 -18.29 14.52
C ALA A 380 13.17 -18.18 15.98
N GLU A 381 13.68 -19.28 16.55
CA GLU A 381 14.32 -19.27 17.87
C GLU A 381 15.65 -18.52 17.83
N GLU A 382 16.49 -18.71 16.80
CA GLU A 382 17.75 -17.94 16.64
C GLU A 382 17.52 -16.44 16.38
N LEU A 383 16.45 -16.05 15.66
CA LEU A 383 16.10 -14.64 15.45
C LEU A 383 15.51 -14.04 16.73
N GLN A 384 14.67 -14.77 17.45
CA GLN A 384 14.20 -14.35 18.76
C GLN A 384 15.37 -14.22 19.75
N GLU A 385 16.32 -15.16 19.74
CA GLU A 385 17.53 -15.15 20.55
C GLU A 385 18.52 -14.04 20.12
N ALA A 386 18.62 -13.73 18.83
CA ALA A 386 19.41 -12.60 18.31
C ALA A 386 18.77 -11.24 18.64
N LEU A 387 17.43 -11.15 18.62
CA LEU A 387 16.68 -9.97 19.02
C LEU A 387 16.72 -9.77 20.54
N ASP A 388 16.69 -10.85 21.33
CA ASP A 388 16.86 -10.82 22.78
C ASP A 388 18.32 -10.51 23.16
N ALA A 389 19.31 -11.02 22.42
CA ALA A 389 20.71 -10.63 22.58
C ALA A 389 20.94 -9.14 22.29
N LEU A 390 20.27 -8.58 21.27
CA LEU A 390 20.30 -7.14 20.98
C LEU A 390 19.65 -6.30 22.07
N ARG A 391 18.57 -6.80 22.70
CA ARG A 391 17.93 -6.17 23.87
C ARG A 391 18.85 -6.21 25.11
N HIS A 392 19.65 -7.25 25.28
CA HIS A 392 20.60 -7.38 26.39
C HIS A 392 21.93 -6.63 26.18
N THR A 393 22.35 -6.34 24.95
CA THR A 393 23.52 -5.47 24.69
C THR A 393 23.28 -3.98 24.98
N ASN A 394 22.02 -3.54 25.05
CA ASN A 394 21.67 -2.16 25.45
C ASN A 394 21.59 -1.97 26.97
N VAL A 395 21.93 -2.99 27.74
CA VAL A 395 22.12 -2.92 29.19
C VAL A 395 23.56 -3.29 29.52
N ILE A 396 24.53 -2.55 28.94
CA ILE A 396 25.84 -2.41 29.59
C ILE A 396 25.74 -1.19 30.49
N GLU A 397 25.68 -1.51 31.77
CA GLU A 397 25.74 -0.64 32.93
C GLU A 397 26.79 0.46 32.74
N MET A 398 26.34 1.71 32.78
CA MET A 398 27.21 2.82 33.16
C MET A 398 27.26 2.87 34.69
N GLU A 399 28.01 1.93 35.27
CA GLU A 399 28.65 2.15 36.57
C GLU A 399 29.98 2.89 36.33
N ASP A 400 30.09 4.07 36.93
CA ASP A 400 31.25 4.61 37.66
C ASP A 400 31.08 6.15 37.68
N ASP A 401 30.65 6.72 38.80
CA ASP A 401 31.45 7.01 39.99
C ASP A 401 32.47 8.15 39.81
N ASN A 402 32.18 9.20 40.58
CA ASN A 402 33.10 10.15 41.21
C ASN A 402 33.74 11.31 40.41
N GLY A 403 33.55 12.54 40.94
CA GLY A 403 34.47 13.64 40.62
C GLY A 403 34.01 15.09 40.82
N GLY A 404 33.46 15.45 41.99
CA GLY A 404 33.73 16.70 42.74
C GLY A 404 33.84 18.10 42.07
N ARG A 405 33.12 19.03 42.72
CA ARG A 405 33.42 20.46 42.99
C ARG A 405 33.20 21.52 41.91
N GLY A 406 32.44 22.54 42.31
CA GLY A 406 32.55 23.89 41.75
C GLY A 406 31.33 24.76 42.01
N ASP A 407 31.24 25.31 43.23
CA ASP A 407 30.34 26.41 43.58
C ASP A 407 30.41 27.56 42.57
N ASN A 408 29.26 28.17 42.25
CA ASN A 408 29.16 29.63 42.31
C ASN A 408 27.71 30.12 42.35
N GLU A 409 27.44 30.84 43.43
CA GLU A 409 26.26 31.65 43.68
C GLU A 409 26.17 32.88 42.77
N ASN A 410 24.94 33.40 42.67
CA ASN A 410 24.54 34.82 42.62
C ASN A 410 23.82 35.30 41.35
N GLY A 411 22.67 35.95 41.57
CA GLY A 411 22.20 37.02 40.70
C GLY A 411 20.69 37.18 40.58
N GLU A 412 20.08 37.82 41.58
CA GLU A 412 18.70 38.31 41.61
C GLU A 412 18.42 39.44 40.58
N GLY A 413 17.12 39.72 40.33
CA GLY A 413 16.62 41.04 39.86
C GLY A 413 15.66 40.94 38.68
N SER A 414 14.33 40.91 38.83
CA SER A 414 13.37 41.96 39.26
C SER A 414 12.95 42.95 38.15
N GLY A 415 11.64 43.13 37.97
CA GLY A 415 10.97 44.30 37.37
C GLY A 415 10.22 44.01 36.05
N ASN A 416 8.89 43.81 36.03
CA ASN A 416 7.75 44.77 36.08
C ASN A 416 7.48 45.62 34.81
N GLY A 417 6.18 45.68 34.45
CA GLY A 417 5.54 46.71 33.60
C GLY A 417 4.99 46.13 32.30
N ALA A 418 3.72 45.73 32.13
CA ALA A 418 2.42 46.41 32.30
C ALA A 418 2.16 47.59 31.34
N SER A 419 0.95 47.57 30.75
CA SER A 419 0.23 48.70 30.10
C SER A 419 0.66 49.04 28.66
N SER A 420 -0.18 49.41 27.68
CA SER A 420 -1.64 49.53 27.48
C SER A 420 -1.85 50.23 26.12
N HIS A 421 -3.06 50.11 25.56
CA HIS A 421 -3.70 50.99 24.54
C HIS A 421 -3.16 50.89 23.10
N ALA A 422 -3.94 50.55 22.07
CA ALA A 422 -5.24 51.05 21.58
C ALA A 422 -5.16 52.48 20.99
N ASP A 423 -5.17 52.58 19.66
CA ASP A 423 -6.05 53.44 18.83
C ASP A 423 -5.58 53.29 17.36
N SER A 424 -6.40 52.75 16.46
CA SER A 424 -7.27 53.45 15.49
C SER A 424 -6.56 54.43 14.54
N SER A 425 -6.70 54.15 13.25
CA SER A 425 -6.90 55.17 12.22
C SER A 425 -7.59 54.49 11.05
N ASP A 426 -8.82 54.95 10.80
CA ASP A 426 -9.52 54.85 9.54
C ASP A 426 -8.67 55.37 8.38
N GLU A 427 -8.85 54.82 7.18
CA GLU A 427 -9.08 55.66 6.01
C GLU A 427 -9.78 54.88 4.89
N GLU A 428 -10.93 55.43 4.51
CA GLU A 428 -11.71 55.18 3.31
C GLU A 428 -10.83 55.18 2.04
N ASN A 429 -11.18 54.39 1.02
CA ASN A 429 -11.95 54.92 -0.12
C ASN A 429 -12.00 54.01 -1.35
N LEU A 430 -13.18 54.09 -1.98
CA LEU A 430 -13.46 54.13 -3.42
C LEU A 430 -13.49 52.82 -4.23
N ASP A 431 -14.74 52.43 -4.49
CA ASP A 431 -15.28 52.01 -5.80
C ASP A 431 -14.50 52.57 -7.01
N LYS A 432 -14.29 51.70 -8.01
CA LYS A 432 -14.64 51.96 -9.41
C LYS A 432 -14.50 50.70 -10.27
N ASP A 433 -15.59 50.47 -11.01
CA ASP A 433 -15.81 49.69 -12.25
C ASP A 433 -15.68 48.15 -12.25
#